data_AF-A0A7X4JJF4-F1
#
_entry.id   AF-A0A7X4JJF4-F1
#
_cell.length_a   1.000
_cell.length_b   1.000
_cell.length_c   1.000
_cell.angle_alpha   90.00
_cell.angle_beta   90.00
_cell.angle_gamma   90.00
#
_symmetry.space_group_name_H-M   'P 1'
#
loop_
_entity.id
_entity.type
_entity.pdbx_description
1 polymer ?
#
loop_
_entity_poly.entity_id
_entity_poly.type
_entity_poly.pdbx_seq_one_letter_code
_entity_poly.pdbx_strand_id
1 'polypeptide(L)'
;MKILLLAGVGIILLVGAVLLLRRRRRLRALIPPSPKRTNAAEVENPVQEEKDLPPSSSPEQPAEVQGVAGSRTMGPQQRRQMLRYLKSAYDSGSQARLDAMEDMVAWGHPACLPLLRRGLRDADLRVVGLAARGLERFRGPRQRLKHPPRRRRRRGHYPSTPV
;
A
#
# COMPACT_ATOMS: atom_id res chain seq x y z
N MET A 1 -16.85 -44.96 12.43
CA MET A 1 -17.09 -43.50 12.31
C MET A 1 -15.95 -42.60 12.84
N LYS A 2 -14.75 -43.11 13.16
CA LYS A 2 -13.63 -42.28 13.68
C LYS A 2 -12.73 -41.70 12.58
N ILE A 3 -12.69 -42.34 11.41
CA ILE A 3 -11.80 -42.02 10.28
C ILE A 3 -12.23 -40.72 9.55
N LEU A 4 -13.54 -40.45 9.49
CA LEU A 4 -14.08 -39.21 8.90
C LEU A 4 -13.81 -37.97 9.75
N LEU A 5 -13.78 -38.10 11.09
CA LEU A 5 -13.42 -37.00 11.99
C LEU A 5 -11.94 -36.65 11.90
N LEU A 6 -11.05 -37.66 11.78
CA LEU A 6 -9.61 -37.46 11.61
C LEU A 6 -9.26 -36.78 10.28
N ALA A 7 -9.96 -37.12 9.19
CA ALA A 7 -9.77 -36.47 7.89
C ALA A 7 -10.15 -34.98 7.94
N GLY A 8 -11.25 -34.64 8.62
CA GLY A 8 -11.67 -33.25 8.79
C GLY A 8 -10.68 -32.40 9.61
N VAL A 9 -10.16 -32.96 10.71
CA VAL A 9 -9.13 -32.29 11.53
C VAL A 9 -7.83 -32.12 10.75
N GLY A 10 -7.44 -33.13 9.95
CA GLY A 10 -6.27 -33.04 9.08
C GLY A 10 -6.36 -31.89 8.07
N ILE A 11 -7.53 -31.68 7.46
CA ILE A 11 -7.75 -30.58 6.50
C ILE A 11 -7.69 -29.23 7.21
N ILE A 12 -8.30 -29.08 8.39
CA ILE A 12 -8.28 -27.83 9.17
C ILE A 12 -6.84 -27.48 9.58
N LEU A 13 -6.07 -28.46 10.05
CA LEU A 13 -4.66 -28.27 10.40
C LEU A 13 -3.80 -27.94 9.18
N LEU A 14 -4.05 -28.59 8.03
CA LEU A 14 -3.33 -28.31 6.79
C LEU A 14 -3.59 -26.88 6.30
N VAL A 15 -4.85 -26.45 6.27
CA VAL A 15 -5.24 -25.08 5.86
C VAL A 15 -4.65 -24.07 6.84
N GLY A 16 -4.77 -24.30 8.15
CA GLY A 16 -4.15 -23.46 9.18
C GLY A 16 -2.63 -23.36 9.04
N ALA A 17 -1.95 -24.47 8.78
CA ALA A 17 -0.51 -24.52 8.55
C ALA A 17 -0.12 -23.75 7.28
N VAL A 18 -0.85 -23.91 6.17
CA VAL A 18 -0.61 -23.18 4.92
C VAL A 18 -0.78 -21.67 5.11
N LEU A 19 -1.80 -21.24 5.85
CA LEU A 19 -2.02 -19.83 6.19
C LEU A 19 -0.90 -19.29 7.09
N LEU A 20 -0.46 -20.05 8.10
CA LEU A 20 0.66 -19.71 8.98
C LEU A 20 1.99 -19.62 8.20
N LEU A 21 2.25 -20.54 7.27
CA LEU A 21 3.44 -20.51 6.42
C LEU A 21 3.44 -19.31 5.48
N ARG A 22 2.28 -18.96 4.90
CA ARG A 22 2.13 -17.73 4.10
C ARG A 22 2.41 -16.48 4.94
N ARG A 23 1.91 -16.42 6.18
CA ARG A 23 2.17 -15.31 7.12
C ARG A 23 3.66 -15.20 7.48
N ARG A 24 4.34 -16.31 7.77
CA ARG A 24 5.77 -16.32 8.10
C ARG A 24 6.68 -15.94 6.93
N ARG A 25 6.36 -16.35 5.70
CA ARG A 25 7.12 -15.95 4.50
C ARG A 25 7.06 -14.44 4.26
N ARG A 26 5.95 -13.77 4.60
CA ARG A 26 5.85 -12.30 4.51
C ARG A 26 6.71 -11.57 5.54
N LEU A 27 6.94 -12.15 6.72
CA LEU A 27 7.79 -11.54 7.76
C LEU A 27 9.29 -11.68 7.44
N ARG A 28 9.71 -12.78 6.82
CA ARG A 28 11.12 -12.96 6.39
C ARG A 28 11.52 -12.08 5.20
N ALA A 29 10.57 -11.61 4.40
CA ALA A 29 10.84 -10.67 3.31
C ALA A 29 11.13 -9.22 3.77
N LEU A 30 11.01 -8.94 5.08
CA LEU A 30 11.30 -7.64 5.69
C LEU A 30 12.64 -7.60 6.45
N ILE A 31 13.42 -8.69 6.42
CA ILE A 31 14.77 -8.73 6.98
C ILE A 31 15.74 -8.72 5.79
N PRO A 32 16.28 -7.56 5.37
CA PRO A 32 17.42 -7.57 4.46
C PRO A 32 18.59 -8.28 5.14
N PRO A 33 19.36 -9.13 4.44
CA PRO A 33 20.61 -9.62 4.99
C PRO A 33 21.53 -8.42 5.23
N SER A 34 21.84 -8.14 6.49
CA SER A 34 22.89 -7.20 6.86
C SER A 34 24.19 -7.60 6.16
N PRO A 35 24.85 -6.72 5.39
CA PRO A 35 26.17 -7.02 4.86
C PRO A 35 27.14 -7.07 6.04
N LYS A 36 27.67 -8.26 6.32
CA LYS A 36 28.86 -8.40 7.16
C LYS A 36 30.00 -7.71 6.42
N ARG A 37 30.28 -6.48 6.83
CA ARG A 37 31.58 -5.83 6.64
C ARG A 37 32.58 -6.60 7.48
N THR A 38 33.51 -7.30 6.84
CA THR A 38 34.79 -7.68 7.44
C THR A 38 35.88 -7.05 6.60
N ASN A 39 36.48 -6.00 7.17
CA ASN A 39 37.74 -5.45 6.71
C ASN A 39 38.85 -6.42 7.14
N ALA A 40 39.69 -6.85 6.20
CA ALA A 40 41.09 -7.26 6.35
C ALA A 40 41.49 -7.83 4.98
N ALA A 41 42.15 -7.01 4.16
CA ALA A 41 43.60 -7.07 3.97
C ALA A 41 43.98 -8.12 2.92
N GLU A 42 44.08 -7.69 1.67
CA GLU A 42 45.05 -8.28 0.73
C GLU A 42 45.54 -7.13 -0.14
N VAL A 43 46.77 -6.74 0.16
CA VAL A 43 47.58 -5.74 -0.52
C VAL A 43 48.15 -6.42 -1.76
N GLU A 44 47.86 -5.90 -2.94
CA GLU A 44 48.90 -5.66 -3.95
C GLU A 44 48.38 -4.75 -5.06
N ASN A 45 49.23 -3.78 -5.37
CA ASN A 45 49.11 -2.66 -6.30
C ASN A 45 50.11 -2.92 -7.44
N PRO A 46 50.33 -2.04 -8.42
CA PRO A 46 49.45 -1.26 -9.31
C PRO A 46 49.67 -1.71 -10.77
N VAL A 47 49.05 -1.05 -11.76
CA VAL A 47 49.77 -0.32 -12.84
C VAL A 47 48.78 0.23 -13.90
N GLN A 48 49.02 1.52 -14.24
CA GLN A 48 48.51 2.40 -15.30
C GLN A 48 47.16 3.11 -15.12
N GLU A 49 46.97 4.37 -15.52
CA GLU A 49 47.79 5.58 -15.68
C GLU A 49 46.77 6.69 -16.05
N GLU A 50 47.01 7.93 -15.62
CA GLU A 50 46.63 9.22 -16.24
C GLU A 50 45.21 9.39 -16.89
N LYS A 51 44.44 10.45 -16.70
CA LYS A 51 44.73 11.86 -16.43
C LYS A 51 43.38 12.60 -16.28
N ASP A 52 43.43 13.71 -15.55
CA ASP A 52 42.52 14.86 -15.59
C ASP A 52 41.14 14.80 -14.88
N LEU A 53 40.92 15.83 -14.07
CA LEU A 53 39.77 16.16 -13.23
C LEU A 53 39.56 17.70 -13.32
N PRO A 54 38.44 18.29 -12.86
CA PRO A 54 37.08 18.36 -13.43
C PRO A 54 36.67 19.86 -13.71
N PRO A 55 35.40 20.24 -14.01
CA PRO A 55 34.41 20.44 -12.94
C PRO A 55 32.91 20.21 -13.30
N SER A 56 32.15 19.83 -12.27
CA SER A 56 30.79 20.30 -11.91
C SER A 56 29.75 20.59 -13.01
N SER A 57 28.79 19.68 -13.16
CA SER A 57 27.35 20.02 -13.21
C SER A 57 26.48 18.76 -13.09
N SER A 58 25.76 18.65 -11.98
CA SER A 58 24.58 17.81 -11.78
C SER A 58 23.39 18.76 -11.62
N PRO A 59 22.12 18.32 -11.68
CA PRO A 59 21.49 17.18 -12.36
C PRO A 59 20.38 17.70 -13.31
N GLU A 60 19.71 16.83 -14.08
CA GLU A 60 18.28 16.94 -14.48
C GLU A 60 18.04 16.21 -15.80
N GLN A 61 17.47 14.99 -15.74
CA GLN A 61 16.35 14.55 -16.57
C GLN A 61 15.91 13.12 -16.19
N PRO A 62 14.63 12.80 -16.41
CA PRO A 62 13.69 12.69 -15.32
C PRO A 62 13.61 11.26 -14.80
N ALA A 63 13.51 11.16 -13.47
CA ALA A 63 12.94 9.98 -12.84
C ALA A 63 11.59 9.68 -13.50
N GLU A 64 11.55 8.61 -14.30
CA GLU A 64 10.32 7.91 -14.60
C GLU A 64 9.67 7.59 -13.27
N VAL A 65 8.69 8.41 -12.89
CA VAL A 65 7.73 8.10 -11.86
C VAL A 65 7.10 6.79 -12.30
N GLN A 66 7.60 5.69 -11.76
CA GLN A 66 6.95 4.40 -11.74
C GLN A 66 5.61 4.58 -11.03
N GLY A 67 4.63 5.07 -11.78
CA GLY A 67 3.25 5.18 -11.37
C GLY A 67 2.73 3.77 -11.13
N VAL A 68 2.78 3.33 -9.87
CA VAL A 68 2.03 2.18 -9.34
C VAL A 68 1.97 1.01 -10.33
N ALA A 69 3.15 0.53 -10.74
CA ALA A 69 3.28 -0.75 -11.41
C ALA A 69 2.94 -1.85 -10.38
N GLY A 70 1.67 -2.27 -10.35
CA GLY A 70 1.26 -3.25 -9.35
C GLY A 70 -0.16 -3.76 -9.41
N SER A 71 -0.91 -3.53 -10.49
CA SER A 71 -2.09 -4.35 -10.76
C SER A 71 -1.75 -5.26 -11.92
N ARG A 72 -1.30 -6.50 -11.62
CA ARG A 72 -1.39 -7.61 -12.58
C ARG A 72 -2.74 -7.49 -13.27
N THR A 73 -2.76 -7.42 -14.59
CA THR A 73 -3.94 -7.10 -15.40
C THR A 73 -5.01 -8.17 -15.24
N MET A 74 -5.76 -8.10 -14.14
CA MET A 74 -6.87 -8.97 -13.83
C MET A 74 -8.01 -8.60 -14.78
N GLY A 75 -8.55 -9.60 -15.49
CA GLY A 75 -9.64 -9.38 -16.44
C GLY A 75 -10.87 -8.76 -15.74
N PRO A 76 -11.71 -8.00 -16.46
CA PRO A 76 -12.85 -7.30 -15.88
C PRO A 76 -13.88 -8.23 -15.24
N GLN A 77 -14.03 -9.47 -15.72
CA GLN A 77 -14.88 -10.50 -15.09
C GLN A 77 -14.29 -11.00 -13.77
N GLN A 78 -13.01 -11.34 -13.76
CA GLN A 78 -12.31 -11.84 -12.57
C GLN A 78 -12.28 -10.77 -11.46
N ARG A 79 -12.10 -9.50 -11.83
CA ARG A 79 -12.22 -8.36 -10.90
C ARG A 79 -13.62 -8.26 -10.27
N ARG A 80 -14.68 -8.41 -11.07
CA ARG A 80 -16.05 -8.40 -10.56
C ARG A 80 -16.32 -9.56 -9.61
N GLN A 81 -15.84 -10.75 -9.94
CA GLN A 81 -15.96 -11.93 -9.07
C GLN A 81 -15.23 -11.71 -7.74
N MET A 82 -14.01 -11.16 -7.79
CA MET A 82 -13.24 -10.83 -6.57
C MET A 82 -14.00 -9.83 -5.69
N LEU A 83 -14.55 -8.75 -6.27
CA LEU A 83 -15.35 -7.79 -5.51
C LEU A 83 -16.59 -8.41 -4.88
N ARG A 84 -17.28 -9.29 -5.59
CA ARG A 84 -18.45 -10.01 -5.06
C ARG A 84 -18.07 -10.89 -3.88
N TYR A 85 -16.99 -11.66 -4.01
CA TYR A 85 -16.45 -12.50 -2.95
C TYR A 85 -16.09 -11.67 -1.70
N LEU A 86 -15.33 -10.59 -1.87
CA LEU A 86 -14.92 -9.73 -0.76
C LEU A 86 -16.12 -9.06 -0.08
N LYS A 87 -17.12 -8.63 -0.86
CA LYS A 87 -18.36 -8.08 -0.30
C LYS A 87 -19.11 -9.13 0.52
N SER A 88 -19.30 -10.35 -0.01
CA SER A 88 -20.00 -11.41 0.73
C SER A 88 -19.25 -11.84 1.98
N ALA A 89 -17.92 -11.91 1.93
CA ALA A 89 -17.09 -12.22 3.09
C ALA A 89 -17.18 -11.13 4.15
N TYR A 90 -17.24 -9.86 3.74
CA TYR A 90 -17.44 -8.75 4.65
C TYR A 90 -18.86 -8.74 5.26
N ASP A 91 -19.88 -9.16 4.54
CA ASP A 91 -21.24 -9.17 5.09
C ASP A 91 -21.55 -10.42 5.97
N SER A 92 -20.64 -11.39 6.11
CA SER A 92 -20.93 -12.70 6.74
C SER A 92 -20.74 -12.78 8.26
N GLY A 93 -20.09 -11.80 8.91
CA GLY A 93 -19.94 -11.79 10.37
C GLY A 93 -18.76 -10.99 10.89
N SER A 94 -18.58 -10.93 12.22
CA SER A 94 -17.56 -10.08 12.85
C SER A 94 -16.12 -10.47 12.49
N GLN A 95 -15.75 -11.75 12.62
CA GLN A 95 -14.40 -12.21 12.26
C GLN A 95 -14.15 -12.14 10.75
N ALA A 96 -15.15 -12.55 9.95
CA ALA A 96 -15.05 -12.53 8.50
C ALA A 96 -14.91 -11.10 7.93
N ARG A 97 -15.46 -10.08 8.59
CA ARG A 97 -15.22 -8.66 8.23
C ARG A 97 -13.76 -8.28 8.31
N LEU A 98 -13.07 -8.72 9.35
CA LEU A 98 -11.65 -8.44 9.52
C LEU A 98 -10.84 -9.12 8.41
N ASP A 99 -11.07 -10.42 8.19
CA ASP A 99 -10.36 -11.20 7.17
C ASP A 99 -10.60 -10.63 5.77
N ALA A 100 -11.84 -10.27 5.45
CA ALA A 100 -12.18 -9.63 4.18
C ALA A 100 -11.51 -8.26 4.01
N MET A 101 -11.36 -7.50 5.10
CA MET A 101 -10.64 -6.22 5.09
C MET A 101 -9.14 -6.44 4.85
N GLU A 102 -8.54 -7.47 5.45
CA GLU A 102 -7.15 -7.86 5.20
C GLU A 102 -6.93 -8.25 3.73
N ASP A 103 -7.84 -9.04 3.17
CA ASP A 103 -7.81 -9.42 1.75
C ASP A 103 -7.96 -8.21 0.82
N MET A 104 -8.85 -7.26 1.15
CA MET A 104 -9.01 -6.01 0.40
C MET A 104 -7.72 -5.17 0.39
N VAL A 105 -7.07 -5.02 1.54
CA VAL A 105 -5.80 -4.30 1.67
C VAL A 105 -4.69 -5.00 0.90
N ALA A 106 -4.62 -6.32 0.99
CA ALA A 106 -3.64 -7.13 0.27
C ALA A 106 -3.84 -7.06 -1.25
N TRP A 107 -5.09 -7.06 -1.72
CA TRP A 107 -5.39 -6.93 -3.14
C TRP A 107 -5.02 -5.54 -3.66
N GLY A 108 -5.34 -4.47 -2.91
CA GLY A 108 -4.89 -3.12 -3.21
C GLY A 108 -5.35 -2.56 -4.55
N HIS A 109 -6.45 -3.09 -5.10
CA HIS A 109 -7.03 -2.63 -6.35
C HIS A 109 -7.99 -1.44 -6.10
N PRO A 110 -8.01 -0.38 -6.95
CA PRO A 110 -8.84 0.81 -6.74
C PRO A 110 -10.35 0.53 -6.62
N ALA A 111 -10.83 -0.55 -7.24
CA ALA A 111 -12.22 -0.97 -7.12
C ALA A 111 -12.65 -1.35 -5.69
N CYS A 112 -11.71 -1.58 -4.76
CA CYS A 112 -12.00 -1.80 -3.34
C CYS A 112 -12.34 -0.51 -2.58
N LEU A 113 -12.07 0.67 -3.15
CA LEU A 113 -12.23 1.96 -2.46
C LEU A 113 -13.62 2.13 -1.80
N PRO A 114 -14.75 1.78 -2.44
CA PRO A 114 -16.06 1.87 -1.79
C PRO A 114 -16.18 0.99 -0.54
N LEU A 115 -15.66 -0.24 -0.59
CA LEU A 115 -15.70 -1.17 0.54
C LEU A 115 -14.73 -0.74 1.66
N LEU A 116 -13.53 -0.27 1.32
CA LEU A 116 -12.59 0.30 2.30
C LEU A 116 -13.20 1.51 3.02
N ARG A 117 -13.90 2.40 2.29
CA ARG A 117 -14.61 3.53 2.92
C ARG A 117 -15.77 3.08 3.81
N ARG A 118 -16.46 2.00 3.45
CA ARG A 118 -17.49 1.38 4.31
C ARG A 118 -16.87 0.86 5.61
N GLY A 119 -15.68 0.25 5.54
CA GLY A 119 -14.93 -0.24 6.71
C GLY A 119 -14.57 0.82 7.73
N LEU A 120 -14.47 2.09 7.34
CA LEU A 120 -14.27 3.20 8.29
C LEU A 120 -15.47 3.46 9.20
N ARG A 121 -16.64 2.90 8.87
CA ARG A 121 -17.89 3.01 9.64
C ARG A 121 -18.24 1.70 10.34
N ASP A 122 -17.31 0.75 10.41
CA ASP A 122 -17.53 -0.51 11.13
C ASP A 122 -17.61 -0.28 12.64
N ALA A 123 -18.34 -1.16 13.33
CA ALA A 123 -18.40 -1.17 14.78
C ALA A 123 -17.09 -1.69 15.41
N ASP A 124 -16.37 -2.57 14.71
CA ASP A 124 -15.08 -3.08 15.17
C ASP A 124 -13.94 -2.12 14.77
N LEU A 125 -13.27 -1.55 15.78
CA LEU A 125 -12.15 -0.62 15.62
C LEU A 125 -10.96 -1.26 14.87
N ARG A 126 -10.79 -2.58 14.94
CA ARG A 126 -9.74 -3.28 14.19
C ARG A 126 -9.98 -3.18 12.69
N VAL A 127 -11.23 -3.34 12.26
CA VAL A 127 -11.65 -3.19 10.86
C VAL A 127 -11.45 -1.74 10.41
N VAL A 128 -11.82 -0.77 11.26
CA VAL A 128 -11.63 0.66 10.99
C VAL A 128 -10.15 0.99 10.77
N GLY A 129 -9.27 0.53 11.65
CA GLY A 129 -7.82 0.76 11.53
C GLY A 129 -7.24 0.15 10.26
N LEU A 130 -7.70 -1.05 9.88
CA LEU A 130 -7.24 -1.74 8.68
C LEU A 130 -7.75 -1.06 7.40
N ALA A 131 -9.00 -0.61 7.39
CA ALA A 131 -9.58 0.19 6.33
C ALA A 131 -8.82 1.51 6.12
N ALA A 132 -8.51 2.23 7.20
CA ALA A 132 -7.72 3.46 7.16
C ALA A 132 -6.35 3.21 6.55
N ARG A 133 -5.64 2.17 6.99
CA ARG A 133 -4.35 1.75 6.43
C ARG A 133 -4.45 1.40 4.95
N GLY A 134 -5.51 0.71 4.53
CA GLY A 134 -5.77 0.39 3.12
C GLY A 134 -5.94 1.64 2.25
N LEU A 135 -6.64 2.65 2.77
CA LEU A 135 -6.88 3.89 2.06
C LEU A 135 -5.61 4.75 1.87
N GLU A 136 -4.62 4.65 2.77
CA GLU A 136 -3.35 5.36 2.61
C GLU A 136 -2.67 5.05 1.26
N ARG A 137 -2.79 3.81 0.77
CA ARG A 137 -2.19 3.38 -0.50
C ARG A 137 -2.73 4.13 -1.72
N PHE A 138 -3.95 4.66 -1.63
CA PHE A 138 -4.62 5.38 -2.71
C PHE A 138 -4.58 6.89 -2.52
N ARG A 139 -3.95 7.38 -1.46
CA ARG A 139 -3.76 8.82 -1.30
C ARG A 139 -2.71 9.27 -2.29
N GLY A 140 -3.09 10.20 -3.16
CA GLY A 140 -2.14 10.90 -4.01
C GLY A 140 -1.14 11.72 -3.17
N PRO A 141 -0.09 12.25 -3.80
CA PRO A 141 0.81 13.20 -3.15
C PRO A 141 -0.01 14.27 -2.45
N ARG A 142 0.21 14.46 -1.15
CA ARG A 142 -0.43 15.56 -0.42
C ARG A 142 0.13 16.86 -0.98
N GLN A 143 -0.49 17.38 -2.05
CA GLN A 143 -0.26 18.74 -2.47
C GLN A 143 -0.64 19.61 -1.28
N ARG A 144 0.37 20.14 -0.59
CA ARG A 144 0.19 21.27 0.32
C ARG A 144 -0.52 22.31 -0.52
N LEU A 145 -1.82 22.48 -0.29
CA LEU A 145 -2.58 23.54 -0.88
C LEU A 145 -1.88 24.82 -0.46
N LYS A 146 -1.03 25.37 -1.35
CA LYS A 146 -0.61 26.76 -1.32
C LYS A 146 -1.90 27.52 -1.63
N HIS A 147 -2.81 27.60 -0.66
CA HIS A 147 -3.92 28.51 -0.77
C HIS A 147 -3.31 29.90 -0.71
N PRO A 148 -3.26 30.66 -1.82
CA PRO A 148 -2.97 32.07 -1.68
C PRO A 148 -4.04 32.65 -0.74
N PRO A 149 -3.67 33.57 0.17
CA PRO A 149 -4.65 34.19 1.05
C PRO A 149 -5.78 34.72 0.17
N ARG A 150 -7.02 34.27 0.43
CA ARG A 150 -8.21 34.83 -0.19
C ARG A 150 -8.18 36.32 0.10
N ARG A 151 -7.71 37.14 -0.84
CA ARG A 151 -7.89 38.59 -0.82
C ARG A 151 -9.40 38.79 -0.70
N ARG A 152 -9.88 39.13 0.49
CA ARG A 152 -11.22 39.69 0.67
C ARG A 152 -11.27 40.87 -0.29
N ARG A 153 -12.01 40.74 -1.39
CA ARG A 153 -12.38 41.90 -2.20
C ARG A 153 -13.17 42.80 -1.27
N ARG A 154 -12.51 43.82 -0.73
CA ARG A 154 -13.14 44.99 -0.12
C ARG A 154 -14.14 45.47 -1.17
N ARG A 155 -15.44 45.29 -0.92
CA ARG A 155 -16.49 45.91 -1.71
C ARG A 155 -16.20 47.40 -1.70
N GLY A 156 -15.95 47.96 -2.89
CA GLY A 156 -15.77 49.40 -3.06
C GLY A 156 -17.02 50.11 -2.54
N HIS A 157 -16.79 51.03 -1.62
CA HIS A 157 -17.77 52.03 -1.22
C HIS A 157 -17.89 53.01 -2.39
N TYR A 158 -19.07 53.07 -3.03
CA TYR A 158 -19.36 54.10 -4.01
C TYR A 158 -19.80 55.36 -3.26
N PRO A 159 -19.15 56.52 -3.46
CA PRO A 159 -19.67 57.78 -2.95
C PRO A 159 -20.92 58.15 -3.75
N SER A 160 -22.04 58.33 -3.05
CA SER A 160 -23.25 58.92 -3.59
C SER A 160 -23.00 60.40 -3.90
N THR A 161 -23.20 60.81 -5.15
CA THR A 161 -23.18 62.23 -5.53
C THR A 161 -24.42 62.93 -4.93
N PRO A 162 -24.28 64.11 -4.31
CA PRO A 162 -25.43 64.90 -3.91
C PRO A 162 -26.06 65.59 -5.13
N VAL A 163 -27.38 65.76 -5.07
CA VAL A 163 -28.21 66.56 -6.01
C VAL A 163 -28.19 68.02 -5.56
#